data_AF-A0A178XLF0-F1
#
_entry.id   AF-A0A178XLF0-F1
#
_cell.length_a   1.000
_cell.length_b   1.000
_cell.length_c   1.000
_cell.angle_alpha   90.00
_cell.angle_beta   90.00
_cell.angle_gamma   90.00
#
_symmetry.space_group_name_H-M   'P 1'
#
loop_
_entity.id
_entity.type
_entity.pdbx_description
1 polymer ?
#
loop_
_entity_poly.entity_id
_entity_poly.type
_entity_poly.pdbx_seq_one_letter_code
_entity_poly.pdbx_strand_id
1 'polypeptide(L)'
;MELRIPEPLKTEHSALHSELVDATKQGGRVGAAAKEVARLLHPHFIREEEFALPPLSLLGALAKGTLIPGMTDVVTLTDRLEAELPSMLAEHQQIVAALGELVAAAKAENKPKYVDFAEKLILHARTEEEVLYPAALIVGRYIKLLLGK
;
A
#
# COMPACT_ATOMS: atom_id res chain seq x y z
N MET A 1 -3.55 -22.26 -3.44
CA MET A 1 -2.82 -21.47 -4.46
C MET A 1 -2.11 -20.35 -3.73
N GLU A 2 -0.91 -19.96 -4.14
CA GLU A 2 -0.26 -18.79 -3.53
C GLU A 2 -0.80 -17.51 -4.18
N LEU A 3 -1.59 -16.74 -3.44
CA LEU A 3 -2.01 -15.40 -3.84
C LEU A 3 -0.79 -14.49 -3.69
N ARG A 4 -0.08 -14.26 -4.80
CA ARG A 4 1.10 -13.40 -4.82
C ARG A 4 0.70 -11.98 -5.12
N ILE A 5 1.42 -11.02 -4.56
CA ILE A 5 1.28 -9.61 -4.93
C ILE A 5 1.65 -9.46 -6.41
N PRO A 6 0.86 -8.73 -7.23
CA PRO A 6 1.24 -8.42 -8.59
C PRO A 6 2.63 -7.77 -8.67
N GLU A 7 3.48 -8.27 -9.56
CA GLU A 7 4.89 -7.84 -9.66
C GLU A 7 5.08 -6.31 -9.78
N PRO A 8 4.26 -5.57 -10.55
CA PRO A 8 4.39 -4.11 -10.60
C PRO A 8 4.23 -3.44 -9.22
N LEU A 9 3.28 -3.92 -8.41
CA LEU A 9 3.02 -3.38 -7.07
C LEU A 9 4.15 -3.76 -6.10
N LYS A 10 4.63 -5.01 -6.17
CA LYS A 10 5.76 -5.45 -5.34
C LYS A 10 7.05 -4.68 -5.64
N THR A 11 7.30 -4.40 -6.92
CA THR A 11 8.43 -3.59 -7.37
C THR A 11 8.32 -2.15 -6.85
N GLU A 12 7.14 -1.53 -6.96
CA GLU A 12 6.92 -0.17 -6.43
C GLU A 12 7.13 -0.09 -4.92
N HIS A 13 6.49 -0.98 -4.14
CA HIS A 13 6.65 -1.08 -2.68
C HIS A 13 8.12 -1.22 -2.28
N SER A 14 8.86 -2.09 -2.99
CA SER A 14 10.29 -2.31 -2.72
C SER A 14 11.13 -1.06 -3.00
N ALA A 15 10.82 -0.32 -4.08
CA ALA A 15 11.48 0.93 -4.41
C ALA A 15 11.20 2.03 -3.37
N LEU A 16 9.93 2.20 -2.98
CA LEU A 16 9.53 3.17 -1.94
C LEU A 16 10.22 2.86 -0.60
N HIS A 17 10.28 1.59 -0.21
CA HIS A 17 10.98 1.17 1.00
C HIS A 17 12.49 1.48 0.94
N SER A 18 13.13 1.22 -0.21
CA SER A 18 14.56 1.55 -0.39
C SER A 18 14.82 3.05 -0.31
N GLU A 19 13.99 3.88 -0.94
CA GLU A 19 14.10 5.34 -0.89
C GLU A 19 13.90 5.87 0.54
N LEU A 20 12.94 5.31 1.28
CA LEU A 20 12.72 5.64 2.69
C LEU A 20 13.93 5.28 3.54
N VAL A 21 14.49 4.08 3.38
CA VAL A 21 15.71 3.66 4.07
C VAL A 21 16.84 4.66 3.82
N ASP A 22 17.01 5.13 2.58
CA ASP A 22 18.02 6.14 2.27
C ASP A 22 17.74 7.50 2.90
N ALA A 23 16.47 7.90 3.05
CA ALA A 23 16.07 9.09 3.78
C ALA A 23 16.37 8.97 5.29
N THR A 24 16.13 7.81 5.90
CA THR A 24 16.41 7.59 7.34
C THR A 24 17.88 7.65 7.72
N LYS A 25 18.78 7.40 6.75
CA LYS A 25 20.23 7.48 6.91
C LYS A 25 20.76 8.92 6.88
N GLN A 26 19.92 9.90 6.51
CA GLN A 26 20.31 11.29 6.55
C GLN A 26 20.54 11.77 7.99
N GLY A 27 21.45 12.72 8.15
CA GLY A 27 21.53 13.53 9.37
C GLY A 27 20.46 14.63 9.39
N GLY A 28 20.37 15.34 10.51
CA GLY A 28 19.51 16.51 10.64
C GLY A 28 18.02 16.19 10.74
N ARG A 29 17.20 17.18 10.41
CA ARG A 29 15.73 17.12 10.50
C ARG A 29 15.14 16.15 9.49
N VAL A 30 15.74 16.04 8.30
CA VAL A 30 15.27 15.09 7.27
C VAL A 30 15.38 13.64 7.77
N GLY A 31 16.52 13.27 8.36
CA GLY A 31 16.69 11.92 8.91
C GLY A 31 15.73 11.62 10.05
N ALA A 32 15.48 12.60 10.93
CA ALA A 32 14.52 12.46 12.02
C ALA A 32 13.08 12.28 11.51
N ALA A 33 12.64 13.12 10.57
CA ALA A 33 11.31 13.02 9.96
C ALA A 33 11.13 11.71 9.19
N ALA A 34 12.14 11.28 8.42
CA ALA A 34 12.08 10.03 7.68
C ALA A 34 11.99 8.80 8.60
N LYS A 35 12.63 8.82 9.78
CA LYS A 35 12.49 7.74 10.77
C LYS A 35 11.08 7.65 11.34
N GLU A 36 10.42 8.78 11.52
CA GLU A 36 9.02 8.80 11.96
C GLU A 36 8.10 8.25 10.88
N VAL A 37 8.30 8.63 9.62
CA VAL A 37 7.61 8.02 8.47
C VAL A 37 7.82 6.50 8.47
N ALA A 38 9.06 6.03 8.61
CA ALA A 38 9.37 4.59 8.62
C ALA A 38 8.70 3.83 9.78
N ARG A 39 8.62 4.44 10.97
CA ARG A 39 7.95 3.88 12.13
C ARG A 39 6.46 3.61 11.88
N LEU A 40 5.80 4.51 11.13
CA LEU A 40 4.39 4.41 10.78
C LEU A 40 4.16 3.51 9.57
N LEU A 41 4.98 3.66 8.52
CA LEU A 41 4.77 3.01 7.23
C LEU A 41 5.10 1.51 7.23
N HIS A 42 6.15 1.08 7.95
CA HIS A 42 6.56 -0.32 7.93
C HIS A 42 5.46 -1.32 8.37
N PRO A 43 4.79 -1.14 9.53
CA PRO A 43 3.68 -2.01 9.90
C PRO A 43 2.49 -1.91 8.94
N HIS A 44 2.29 -0.75 8.30
CA HIS A 44 1.24 -0.57 7.30
C HIS A 44 1.51 -1.42 6.05
N PHE A 45 2.71 -1.34 5.46
CA PHE A 45 3.10 -2.16 4.31
C PHE A 45 2.97 -3.65 4.59
N ILE A 46 3.32 -4.13 5.78
CA ILE A 46 3.11 -5.54 6.14
C ILE A 46 1.63 -5.94 6.00
N ARG A 47 0.71 -5.11 6.50
CA ARG A 47 -0.73 -5.36 6.42
C ARG A 47 -1.20 -5.38 4.96
N GLU A 48 -0.73 -4.44 4.15
CA GLU A 48 -1.06 -4.40 2.73
C GLU A 48 -0.59 -5.65 1.98
N GLU A 49 0.65 -6.05 2.22
CA GLU A 49 1.25 -7.23 1.62
C GLU A 49 0.58 -8.54 2.10
N GLU A 50 0.08 -8.56 3.34
CA GLU A 50 -0.63 -9.72 3.90
C GLU A 50 -2.01 -9.94 3.29
N PHE A 51 -2.80 -8.88 3.07
CA PHE A 51 -4.22 -9.05 2.72
C PHE A 51 -4.80 -8.05 1.72
N ALA A 52 -4.22 -6.87 1.53
CA ALA A 52 -4.80 -5.86 0.64
C ALA A 52 -4.41 -6.07 -0.83
N LEU A 53 -3.13 -6.33 -1.09
CA LEU A 53 -2.58 -6.44 -2.44
C LEU A 53 -2.67 -7.84 -3.08
N PRO A 54 -2.52 -8.96 -2.34
CA PRO A 54 -2.61 -10.29 -2.93
C PRO A 54 -3.89 -10.57 -3.75
N PRO A 55 -5.09 -10.10 -3.35
CA PRO A 55 -6.31 -10.28 -4.15
C PRO A 55 -6.22 -9.76 -5.58
N LEU A 56 -5.42 -8.71 -5.82
CA LEU A 56 -5.31 -8.07 -7.12
C LEU A 56 -4.69 -8.97 -8.20
N SER A 57 -3.98 -10.05 -7.79
CA SER A 57 -3.47 -11.07 -8.71
C SER A 57 -4.54 -11.76 -9.54
N LEU A 58 -5.80 -11.75 -9.08
CA LEU A 58 -6.91 -12.41 -9.76
C LEU A 58 -7.56 -11.55 -10.84
N LEU A 59 -7.30 -10.23 -10.87
CA LEU A 59 -7.98 -9.30 -11.78
C LEU A 59 -7.90 -9.76 -13.25
N GLY A 60 -6.72 -10.20 -13.70
CA GLY A 60 -6.52 -10.63 -15.08
C GLY A 60 -7.28 -11.91 -15.46
N ALA A 61 -7.43 -12.86 -14.52
CA ALA A 61 -8.19 -14.09 -14.75
C ALA A 61 -9.71 -13.82 -14.71
N LEU A 62 -10.15 -13.04 -13.71
CA LEU A 62 -11.56 -12.65 -13.54
C LEU A 62 -12.08 -11.82 -14.71
N ALA A 63 -11.27 -10.89 -15.24
CA ALA A 63 -11.61 -10.11 -16.43
C ALA A 63 -11.85 -10.98 -17.68
N LYS A 64 -11.28 -12.20 -17.71
CA LYS A 64 -11.49 -13.19 -18.78
C LYS A 64 -12.59 -14.20 -18.45
N GLY A 65 -13.31 -14.03 -17.33
CA GLY A 65 -14.29 -15.01 -16.86
C GLY A 65 -13.69 -16.34 -16.43
N THR A 66 -12.38 -16.39 -16.14
CA THR A 66 -11.69 -17.63 -15.77
C THR A 66 -11.68 -17.80 -14.26
N LEU A 67 -12.23 -18.92 -13.78
CA LEU A 67 -12.10 -19.36 -12.40
C LEU A 67 -10.86 -20.24 -12.25
N ILE A 68 -10.06 -19.99 -11.21
CA ILE A 68 -8.88 -20.79 -10.89
C ILE A 68 -9.05 -21.49 -9.53
N PRO A 69 -8.49 -22.70 -9.34
CA PRO A 69 -8.59 -23.40 -8.07
C PRO A 69 -8.03 -22.58 -6.91
N GLY A 70 -8.74 -22.56 -5.77
CA GLY A 70 -8.33 -21.83 -4.57
C GLY A 70 -8.69 -20.34 -4.55
N MET A 71 -9.49 -19.85 -5.51
CA MET A 71 -10.02 -18.48 -5.47
C MET A 71 -10.85 -18.18 -4.21
N THR A 72 -11.41 -19.19 -3.54
CA THR A 72 -12.13 -19.01 -2.27
C THR A 72 -11.27 -18.40 -1.17
N ASP A 73 -9.96 -18.63 -1.20
CA ASP A 73 -9.03 -18.13 -0.17
C ASP A 73 -8.94 -16.60 -0.21
N VAL A 74 -9.21 -15.98 -1.37
CA VAL A 74 -9.23 -14.52 -1.51
C VAL A 74 -10.40 -13.88 -0.76
N VAL A 75 -11.49 -14.63 -0.52
CA VAL A 75 -12.65 -14.12 0.23
C VAL A 75 -12.22 -13.79 1.65
N THR A 76 -11.42 -14.65 2.29
CA THR A 76 -10.88 -14.39 3.63
C THR A 76 -10.04 -13.11 3.67
N LEU A 77 -9.17 -12.90 2.67
CA LEU A 77 -8.32 -11.71 2.61
C LEU A 77 -9.13 -10.43 2.38
N THR A 78 -10.13 -10.48 1.50
CA THR A 78 -10.96 -9.33 1.14
C THR A 78 -11.99 -9.00 2.23
N ASP A 79 -12.47 -9.99 2.99
CA ASP A 79 -13.28 -9.77 4.19
C ASP A 79 -12.46 -9.11 5.30
N ARG A 80 -11.21 -9.54 5.48
CA ARG A 80 -10.25 -8.87 6.38
C ARG A 80 -9.99 -7.44 5.93
N LEU A 81 -9.73 -7.22 4.63
CA LEU A 81 -9.56 -5.88 4.07
C LEU A 81 -10.78 -5.00 4.36
N GLU A 82 -12.00 -5.48 4.09
CA GLU A 82 -13.23 -4.71 4.31
C GLU A 82 -13.41 -4.32 5.79
N ALA A 83 -13.14 -5.27 6.71
CA ALA A 83 -13.25 -5.03 8.14
C ALA A 83 -12.17 -4.06 8.66
N GLU A 84 -10.95 -4.14 8.13
CA GLU A 84 -9.81 -3.35 8.58
C GLU A 84 -9.61 -2.04 7.82
N LEU A 85 -10.35 -1.81 6.72
CA LEU A 85 -10.21 -0.63 5.86
C LEU A 85 -10.29 0.70 6.64
N PRO A 86 -11.21 0.92 7.60
CA PRO A 86 -11.22 2.16 8.37
C PRO A 86 -9.90 2.42 9.13
N SER A 87 -9.24 1.36 9.63
CA SER A 87 -7.93 1.48 10.29
C SER A 87 -6.85 1.80 9.28
N MET A 88 -6.81 1.10 8.14
CA MET A 88 -5.86 1.33 7.05
C MET A 88 -5.90 2.81 6.58
N LEU A 89 -7.10 3.36 6.42
CA LEU A 89 -7.29 4.77 6.03
C LEU A 89 -6.84 5.74 7.13
N ALA A 90 -7.05 5.41 8.40
CA ALA A 90 -6.55 6.22 9.51
C ALA A 90 -5.01 6.18 9.59
N GLU A 91 -4.40 5.03 9.30
CA GLU A 91 -2.95 4.86 9.18
C GLU A 91 -2.38 5.74 8.05
N HIS A 92 -3.02 5.74 6.87
CA HIS A 92 -2.67 6.64 5.76
C HIS A 92 -2.69 8.12 6.17
N GLN A 93 -3.71 8.57 6.89
CA GLN A 93 -3.78 9.96 7.37
C GLN A 93 -2.58 10.32 8.25
N GLN A 94 -2.16 9.42 9.14
CA GLN A 94 -0.98 9.62 9.99
C GLN A 94 0.32 9.63 9.17
N ILE A 95 0.45 8.71 8.22
CA ILE A 95 1.60 8.62 7.31
C ILE A 95 1.72 9.89 6.46
N VAL A 96 0.63 10.35 5.86
CA VAL A 96 0.59 11.58 5.03
C VAL A 96 0.95 12.80 5.87
N ALA A 97 0.47 12.89 7.11
CA ALA A 97 0.87 13.96 8.03
C ALA A 97 2.38 13.93 8.31
N ALA A 98 2.95 12.77 8.62
CA ALA A 98 4.40 12.61 8.81
C ALA A 98 5.20 12.93 7.54
N LEU A 99 4.67 12.62 6.35
CA LEU A 99 5.28 13.00 5.08
C LEU A 99 5.26 14.50 4.85
N GLY A 100 4.22 15.21 5.31
CA GLY A 100 4.19 16.66 5.34
C GLY A 100 5.35 17.27 6.14
N GLU A 101 5.66 16.69 7.30
CA GLU A 101 6.82 17.10 8.11
C GLU A 101 8.16 16.77 7.42
N LEU A 102 8.24 15.63 6.72
CA LEU A 102 9.42 15.29 5.91
C LEU A 102 9.63 16.32 4.78
N VAL A 103 8.56 16.72 4.09
CA VAL A 103 8.61 17.78 3.06
C VAL A 103 9.11 19.10 3.66
N ALA A 104 8.57 19.50 4.81
CA ALA A 104 9.00 20.73 5.48
C ALA A 104 10.48 20.70 5.86
N ALA A 105 10.95 19.58 6.44
CA ALA A 105 12.35 19.38 6.77
C ALA A 105 13.27 19.38 5.54
N ALA A 106 12.85 18.70 4.46
CA ALA A 106 13.59 18.63 3.21
C ALA A 106 13.73 20.00 2.54
N LYS A 107 12.67 20.81 2.55
CA LYS A 107 12.70 22.20 2.06
C LYS A 107 13.65 23.06 2.90
N ALA A 108 13.56 22.97 4.23
CA ALA A 108 14.41 23.75 5.13
C ALA A 108 15.91 23.43 5.00
N GLU A 109 16.25 22.18 4.65
CA GLU A 109 17.64 21.73 4.46
C GLU A 109 18.10 21.76 3.00
N ASN A 110 17.30 22.30 2.06
CA ASN A 110 17.58 22.32 0.62
C ASN A 110 17.88 20.93 0.03
N LYS A 111 17.08 19.93 0.40
CA LYS A 111 17.20 18.54 -0.09
C LYS A 111 15.99 18.14 -0.95
N PRO A 112 15.87 18.65 -2.20
CA PRO A 112 14.68 18.47 -3.04
C PRO A 112 14.34 17.00 -3.32
N LYS A 113 15.34 16.11 -3.41
CA LYS A 113 15.13 14.66 -3.55
C LYS A 113 14.12 14.09 -2.55
N TYR A 114 14.13 14.57 -1.30
CA TYR A 114 13.24 14.06 -0.26
C TYR A 114 11.86 14.72 -0.25
N VAL A 115 11.70 15.86 -0.93
CA VAL A 115 10.39 16.40 -1.28
C VAL A 115 9.74 15.50 -2.32
N ASP A 116 10.45 15.21 -3.41
CA ASP A 116 9.95 14.36 -4.50
C ASP A 116 9.56 12.96 -3.99
N PHE A 117 10.41 12.35 -3.15
CA PHE A 117 10.10 11.07 -2.52
C PHE A 117 8.81 11.13 -1.68
N ALA A 118 8.65 12.15 -0.84
CA ALA A 118 7.48 12.27 0.01
C ALA A 118 6.19 12.48 -0.80
N GLU A 119 6.24 13.31 -1.85
CA GLU A 119 5.12 13.53 -2.76
C GLU A 119 4.75 12.25 -3.53
N LYS A 120 5.75 11.47 -3.96
CA LYS A 120 5.55 10.15 -4.56
C LYS A 120 4.84 9.19 -3.60
N LEU A 121 5.23 9.15 -2.33
CA LEU A 121 4.60 8.26 -1.35
C LEU A 121 3.18 8.72 -0.95
N ILE A 122 2.90 10.03 -0.97
CA ILE A 122 1.53 10.55 -0.82
C ILE A 122 0.66 10.11 -2.00
N LEU A 123 1.18 10.19 -3.23
CA LEU A 123 0.46 9.73 -4.42
C LEU A 123 0.19 8.22 -4.39
N HIS A 124 1.14 7.44 -3.87
CA HIS A 124 0.99 6.00 -3.67
C HIS A 124 -0.19 5.67 -2.74
N ALA A 125 -0.25 6.29 -1.54
CA ALA A 125 -1.37 6.11 -0.61
C ALA A 125 -2.72 6.45 -1.26
N ARG A 126 -2.79 7.53 -2.06
CA ARG A 126 -4.00 7.87 -2.81
C ARG A 126 -4.37 6.84 -3.88
N THR A 127 -3.37 6.27 -4.56
CA THR A 127 -3.59 5.21 -5.55
C THR A 127 -4.18 3.97 -4.88
N GLU A 128 -3.72 3.65 -3.68
CA GLU A 128 -4.26 2.56 -2.87
C GLU A 128 -5.72 2.81 -2.49
N GLU A 129 -6.03 3.99 -1.93
CA GLU A 129 -7.38 4.36 -1.51
C GLU A 129 -8.38 4.44 -2.66
N GLU A 130 -7.99 5.06 -3.77
CA GLU A 130 -8.88 5.39 -4.87
C GLU A 130 -9.00 4.25 -5.89
N VAL A 131 -8.00 3.36 -5.97
CA VAL A 131 -7.92 2.32 -7.01
C VAL A 131 -7.72 0.93 -6.45
N LEU A 132 -6.66 0.70 -5.67
CA LEU A 132 -6.23 -0.67 -5.36
C LEU A 132 -7.12 -1.34 -4.31
N TYR A 133 -7.44 -0.69 -3.19
CA TYR A 133 -8.33 -1.28 -2.18
C TYR A 133 -9.76 -1.48 -2.72
N PRO A 134 -10.39 -0.52 -3.44
CA PRO A 134 -11.67 -0.77 -4.08
C PRO A 134 -11.64 -1.95 -5.06
N ALA A 135 -10.58 -2.07 -5.86
CA ALA A 135 -10.42 -3.19 -6.80
C ALA A 135 -10.31 -4.54 -6.06
N ALA A 136 -9.53 -4.61 -4.98
CA ALA A 136 -9.40 -5.81 -4.16
C ALA A 136 -10.75 -6.22 -3.54
N LEU A 137 -11.51 -5.26 -3.01
CA LEU A 137 -12.85 -5.51 -2.47
C LEU A 137 -13.82 -6.03 -3.54
N ILE A 138 -13.79 -5.43 -4.74
CA ILE A 138 -14.62 -5.89 -5.88
C ILE A 138 -14.24 -7.31 -6.30
N VAL A 139 -12.95 -7.68 -6.30
CA VAL A 139 -12.52 -9.06 -6.55
C VAL A 139 -13.20 -10.04 -5.59
N GLY A 140 -13.16 -9.75 -4.29
CA GLY A 140 -13.79 -10.57 -3.26
C GLY A 140 -15.30 -10.71 -3.47
N ARG A 141 -15.98 -9.58 -3.66
CA ARG A 141 -17.44 -9.53 -3.90
C ARG A 141 -17.84 -10.28 -5.17
N TYR A 142 -17.07 -10.12 -6.24
CA TYR A 142 -17.34 -10.80 -7.51
C TYR A 142 -17.18 -12.31 -7.40
N ILE A 143 -16.16 -12.79 -6.68
CA ILE A 143 -15.98 -14.22 -6.44
C ILE A 143 -17.11 -14.78 -5.57
N LYS A 144 -17.56 -14.07 -4.53
CA LYS A 144 -18.75 -14.48 -3.74
C LYS A 144 -19.96 -14.67 -4.64
N LEU A 145 -20.24 -13.69 -5.52
CA LEU A 145 -21.32 -13.75 -6.49
C LEU A 145 -21.21 -14.97 -7.43
N LEU A 146 -20.03 -15.23 -7.99
CA LEU A 146 -19.79 -16.40 -8.86
C LEU A 146 -19.97 -17.74 -8.13
N LEU A 147 -19.74 -17.77 -6.82
CA LEU A 147 -19.90 -18.96 -5.98
C LEU A 147 -21.32 -19.10 -5.40
N GLY A 148 -22.23 -18.16 -5.70
CA GLY A 148 -23.58 -18.14 -5.14
C GLY A 148 -23.59 -17.87 -3.62
N LYS A 149 -22.61 -17.10 -3.13
CA LYS A 149 -22.47 -16.69 -1.73
C LYS A 149 -22.73 -15.20 -1.55
#